data_AF-A0A840SRL7-F1
#
_entry.id   AF-A0A840SRL7-F1
#
_cell.length_a   1.000
_cell.length_b   1.000
_cell.length_c   1.000
_cell.angle_alpha   90.00
_cell.angle_beta   90.00
_cell.angle_gamma   90.00
#
_symmetry.space_group_name_H-M   'P 1'
#
loop_
_entity.id
_entity.type
_entity.pdbx_description
1 polymer ?
#
loop_
_entity_poly.entity_id
_entity_poly.type
_entity_poly.pdbx_seq_one_letter_code
_entity_poly.pdbx_strand_id
1 'polypeptide(L)' 'MASRTTLIVLAAAVAASAAAATFLTPRGPVPQERLELRYPRMTAAQFARCDLDGDGLYDRGEQACLSGLYNQFHRHD' A
#
# COMPACT_ATOMS: atom_id res chain seq x y z
N MET A 1 30.25 42.70 13.22
CA MET A 1 30.86 41.65 12.37
C MET A 1 30.23 40.32 12.76
N ALA A 2 29.13 39.93 12.11
CA ALA A 2 28.40 38.70 12.44
C ALA A 2 29.18 37.49 11.90
N SER A 3 29.51 36.57 12.79
CA SER A 3 30.40 35.44 12.53
C SER A 3 29.73 34.41 11.64
N ARG A 4 30.41 34.00 10.56
CA ARG A 4 29.96 33.03 9.54
C ARG A 4 29.53 31.66 10.09
N THR A 5 29.86 31.36 11.35
CA THR A 5 29.60 30.10 12.03
C THR A 5 28.13 29.87 12.36
N THR A 6 27.30 30.91 12.49
CA THR A 6 25.89 30.76 12.92
C THR A 6 24.97 30.21 11.83
N LEU A 7 25.37 30.31 10.55
CA LEU A 7 24.56 29.85 9.41
C LEU A 7 24.65 28.34 9.14
N ILE A 8 25.67 27.66 9.66
CA ILE A 8 25.87 26.23 9.40
C ILE A 8 24.97 25.36 10.30
N VAL A 9 24.65 25.84 11.51
CA VAL A 9 23.85 25.07 12.48
C VAL A 9 22.37 25.00 12.08
N LEU A 10 21.86 25.99 11.33
CA LEU A 10 20.44 26.01 10.93
C LEU A 10 20.11 25.03 9.79
N ALA A 11 21.10 24.60 9.00
CA ALA A 11 20.89 23.68 7.88
C ALA A 11 20.77 22.21 8.31
N ALA A 12 21.31 21.83 9.48
CA ALA A 12 21.31 20.44 9.93
C ALA A 12 19.95 19.95 10.48
N ALA A 13 19.07 20.87 10.88
CA ALA A 13 17.78 20.51 11.50
C ALA A 13 16.68 20.14 10.48
N VAL A 14 16.82 20.53 9.20
CA VAL A 14 15.77 20.32 8.17
C VAL A 14 15.90 18.96 7.48
N ALA A 15 17.03 18.27 7.58
CA ALA A 15 17.25 16.98 6.92
C ALA A 15 16.70 15.76 7.69
N ALA A 16 16.39 15.90 8.99
CA ALA A 16 16.05 14.77 9.85
C ALA A 16 14.56 14.34 9.77
N SER A 17 13.67 15.16 9.23
CA SER A 17 12.22 14.93 9.23
C SER A 17 11.68 14.15 8.02
N ALA A 18 12.50 13.87 6.99
CA ALA A 18 12.05 13.14 5.81
C ALA A 18 12.14 11.61 5.94
N ALA A 19 12.92 11.08 6.88
CA ALA A 19 13.21 9.64 6.97
C ALA A 19 12.19 8.82 7.79
N ALA A 20 11.23 9.47 8.47
CA ALA A 20 10.32 8.79 9.40
C ALA A 20 8.99 8.30 8.77
N ALA A 21 8.72 8.60 7.50
CA ALA A 21 7.42 8.30 6.88
C ALA A 21 7.33 6.92 6.19
N THR A 22 8.39 6.11 6.20
CA THR A 22 8.45 4.89 5.37
C THR A 22 7.84 3.66 6.02
N PHE A 23 7.49 3.68 7.31
CA PHE A 23 7.34 2.44 8.10
C PHE A 23 5.91 1.96 8.41
N LEU A 24 4.83 2.60 7.95
CA LEU A 24 3.48 2.26 8.44
C LEU A 24 2.45 1.84 7.38
N THR A 25 2.87 1.44 6.19
CA THR A 25 1.97 0.67 5.30
C THR A 25 2.71 -0.53 4.76
N PRO A 26 2.14 -1.75 4.80
CA PRO A 26 2.62 -2.83 3.96
C PRO A 26 2.41 -2.38 2.52
N ARG A 27 3.44 -1.77 1.91
CA ARG A 27 3.44 -1.32 0.51
C ARG A 27 3.83 -2.45 -0.45
N GLY A 28 3.93 -3.68 0.03
CA GLY A 28 4.27 -4.85 -0.77
C GLY A 28 3.03 -5.54 -1.33
N PRO A 29 3.23 -6.38 -2.36
CA PRO A 29 2.22 -7.32 -2.82
C PRO A 29 1.63 -8.13 -1.67
N VAL A 30 0.35 -8.45 -1.74
CA VAL A 30 -0.38 -9.16 -0.68
C VAL A 30 -0.72 -10.57 -1.17
N PRO A 31 -0.31 -11.62 -0.46
CA PRO A 31 -0.60 -12.99 -0.88
C PRO A 31 -2.11 -13.28 -0.80
N GLN A 32 -2.60 -14.12 -1.71
CA GLN A 32 -4.02 -14.45 -1.84
C GLN A 32 -4.66 -14.90 -0.51
N GLU A 33 -3.97 -15.71 0.29
CA GLU A 33 -4.51 -16.23 1.56
C GLU A 33 -4.88 -15.11 2.52
N ARG A 34 -4.14 -13.99 2.50
CA ARG A 34 -4.46 -12.82 3.32
C ARG A 34 -5.68 -12.07 2.77
N LEU A 35 -5.87 -12.06 1.46
CA LEU A 35 -7.00 -11.40 0.83
C LEU A 35 -8.28 -12.23 0.92
N GLU A 36 -8.21 -13.55 0.95
CA GLU A 36 -9.36 -14.42 1.22
C GLU A 36 -9.97 -14.12 2.60
N LEU A 37 -9.13 -13.83 3.60
CA LEU A 37 -9.60 -13.37 4.92
C LEU A 37 -10.27 -11.99 4.87
N ARG A 38 -9.80 -11.11 3.97
CA ARG A 38 -10.38 -9.77 3.77
C ARG A 38 -11.68 -9.81 2.97
N TYR A 39 -11.79 -10.76 2.03
CA TYR A 39 -12.90 -10.92 1.11
C TYR A 39 -13.50 -12.34 1.21
N PRO A 40 -14.13 -12.68 2.34
CA PRO A 40 -14.53 -14.07 2.68
C PRO A 40 -15.62 -14.66 1.80
N ARG A 41 -16.13 -13.92 0.82
CA ARG A 41 -17.16 -14.34 -0.13
C ARG A 41 -16.69 -14.35 -1.58
N MET A 42 -15.41 -14.03 -1.82
CA MET A 42 -14.84 -14.12 -3.15
C MET A 42 -14.51 -15.56 -3.51
N THR A 43 -14.84 -15.94 -4.73
CA THR A 43 -14.48 -17.23 -5.33
C THR A 43 -13.08 -17.17 -5.93
N ALA A 44 -12.44 -18.32 -6.11
CA ALA A 44 -11.13 -18.42 -6.76
C ALA A 44 -11.12 -17.80 -8.18
N ALA A 45 -12.21 -17.93 -8.92
CA ALA A 45 -12.34 -17.32 -10.25
C ALA A 45 -12.35 -15.78 -10.20
N GLN A 46 -12.88 -15.20 -9.13
CA GLN A 46 -12.89 -13.75 -8.92
C GLN A 46 -11.51 -13.22 -8.52
N PHE A 47 -10.76 -13.99 -7.74
CA PHE A 47 -9.35 -13.74 -7.45
C PHE A 47 -8.50 -13.79 -8.73
N ALA A 48 -8.58 -14.90 -9.47
CA ALA A 48 -7.85 -15.09 -10.73
C ALA A 48 -8.17 -14.04 -11.81
N ARG A 49 -9.33 -13.37 -11.73
CA ARG A 49 -9.68 -12.29 -12.65
C ARG A 49 -8.89 -11.00 -12.39
N CYS A 50 -8.46 -10.80 -11.15
CA CYS A 50 -7.73 -9.61 -10.72
C CYS A 50 -6.23 -9.87 -10.51
N ASP A 51 -5.78 -11.12 -10.51
CA ASP A 51 -4.37 -11.54 -10.58
C ASP A 51 -3.89 -11.43 -12.04
N LEU A 52 -3.33 -10.28 -12.38
CA LEU A 52 -3.07 -9.89 -13.77
C LEU A 52 -1.80 -10.53 -14.33
N ASP A 53 -0.82 -10.80 -13.48
CA ASP A 53 0.42 -11.46 -13.85
C ASP A 53 0.47 -12.94 -13.42
N GLY A 54 -0.47 -13.40 -12.59
CA GLY A 54 -0.65 -14.80 -12.23
C GLY A 54 0.33 -15.28 -11.18
N ASP A 55 0.91 -14.37 -10.39
CA ASP A 55 1.92 -14.69 -9.38
C ASP A 55 1.31 -15.00 -7.99
N GLY A 56 0.00 -14.81 -7.82
CA GLY A 56 -0.72 -15.02 -6.58
C GLY A 56 -0.46 -13.94 -5.51
N LEU A 57 0.21 -12.83 -5.88
CA LEU A 57 0.59 -11.72 -5.03
C LEU A 57 -0.01 -10.41 -5.55
N TYR A 58 -1.00 -9.90 -4.83
CA TYR A 58 -1.81 -8.80 -5.33
C TYR A 58 -1.20 -7.46 -5.00
N ASP A 59 -0.83 -6.71 -6.03
CA ASP A 59 -0.37 -5.34 -5.92
C ASP A 59 -1.51 -4.36 -5.58
N ARG A 60 -1.25 -3.05 -5.63
CA ARG A 60 -2.28 -2.05 -5.33
C ARG A 60 -3.38 -1.98 -6.39
N GLY A 61 -3.03 -2.13 -7.67
CA GLY A 61 -3.99 -2.11 -8.77
C GLY A 61 -4.92 -3.33 -8.70
N GLU A 62 -4.35 -4.49 -8.42
CA GLU A 62 -5.08 -5.75 -8.31
C GLU A 62 -5.97 -5.78 -7.07
N GLN A 63 -5.50 -5.25 -5.93
CA GLN A 63 -6.34 -5.05 -4.76
C GLN A 63 -7.50 -4.07 -5.03
N ALA A 64 -7.30 -3.03 -5.85
CA ALA A 64 -8.39 -2.15 -6.25
C ALA A 64 -9.42 -2.87 -7.14
N CYS A 65 -8.96 -3.76 -8.04
CA CYS A 65 -9.83 -4.65 -8.81
C CYS A 65 -10.68 -5.54 -7.89
N LEU A 66 -10.05 -6.22 -6.93
CA LEU A 66 -10.76 -7.08 -5.96
C LEU A 66 -11.80 -6.29 -5.15
N SER A 67 -11.45 -5.09 -4.67
CA SER A 67 -12.37 -4.25 -3.91
C SER A 67 -13.57 -3.81 -4.75
N GLY A 68 -13.36 -3.43 -6.01
CA GLY A 68 -14.44 -3.08 -6.93
C GLY A 68 -15.37 -4.27 -7.19
N LEU A 69 -14.77 -5.44 -7.44
CA LEU A 69 -15.49 -6.67 -7.69
C LEU A 69 -16.32 -7.10 -6.47
N TYR A 70 -15.72 -7.10 -5.28
CA TYR A 70 -16.39 -7.44 -4.02
C TYR A 70 -17.60 -6.54 -3.78
N ASN A 71 -17.45 -5.23 -3.96
CA ASN A 71 -18.54 -4.27 -3.81
C ASN A 71 -19.66 -4.49 -4.84
N GLN A 72 -19.34 -4.92 -6.06
CA GLN A 72 -20.37 -5.20 -7.07
C GLN A 72 -21.28 -6.36 -6.66
N PHE A 73 -20.71 -7.41 -6.05
CA PHE A 73 -21.47 -8.60 -5.67
C PHE A 73 -22.10 -8.53 -4.28
N HIS A 74 -21.60 -7.65 -3.38
CA HIS A 74 -22.02 -7.66 -1.97
C HIS A 74 -22.56 -6.32 -1.44
N ARG A 75 -22.74 -5.29 -2.28
CA ARG A 75 -23.37 -4.03 -1.86
C ARG A 75 -24.88 -4.15 -1.60
N HIS A 76 -25.49 -5.27 -1.99
CA HIS A 76 -26.93 -5.51 -1.87
C HIS A 76 -27.31 -6.60 -0.85
N ASP A 77 -26.33 -7.13 -0.09
CA ASP A 77 -26.56 -8.00 1.07
C ASP A 77 -26.83 -7.16 2.33
#